data_AF-A0A2G9XJ67-F1
#
_entry.id   AF-A0A2G9XJ67-F1
#
_cell.length_a   1.000
_cell.length_b   1.000
_cell.length_c   1.000
_cell.angle_alpha   90.00
_cell.angle_beta   90.00
_cell.angle_gamma   90.00
#
_symmetry.space_group_name_H-M   'P 1'
#
loop_
_entity.id
_entity.type
_entity.pdbx_description
1 polymer ?
#
loop_
_entity_poly.entity_id
_entity_poly.type
_entity_poly.pdbx_seq_one_letter_code
_entity_poly.pdbx_strand_id
1 'polypeptide(L)'
;FYLCNPANPTGVLTPKDELCRVIAYAQEANILAVIDEAFIDFMEDESLKKEIFRFPNLIVLRSMTKFFGIPGLRIGYVMAGASCIAKIKENKPPWTVSSLGQRAAAKALFDGDYIKNTRKYVTTEREFLRNALDEILGLKTYESAANFILVHIANRIGLNSTEIRDRLAKEGILVRDCSTFHGLGNRYLRIAVKRREQNIIIIEKMKEILKKYVPGT
;
A
#
# COMPACT_ATOMS: atom_id res chain seq x y z
N PHE A 1 -14.84 -13.40 -1.43
CA PHE A 1 -14.31 -12.24 -2.15
C PHE A 1 -12.89 -11.94 -1.69
N TYR A 2 -12.12 -11.21 -2.49
CA TYR A 2 -10.78 -10.74 -2.15
C TYR A 2 -10.80 -9.20 -2.11
N LEU A 3 -10.23 -8.61 -1.07
CA LEU A 3 -10.14 -7.15 -0.92
C LEU A 3 -8.80 -6.76 -0.30
N CYS A 4 -8.15 -5.73 -0.83
CA CYS A 4 -6.96 -5.14 -0.22
C CYS A 4 -7.35 -4.00 0.72
N ASN A 5 -6.85 -4.00 1.95
CA ASN A 5 -7.06 -2.94 2.92
C ASN A 5 -5.78 -2.57 3.71
N PRO A 6 -5.18 -1.39 3.50
CA PRO A 6 -5.53 -0.39 2.49
C PRO A 6 -5.37 -0.90 1.05
N ALA A 7 -6.18 -0.37 0.13
CA ALA A 7 -6.20 -0.77 -1.26
C ALA A 7 -4.92 -0.37 -2.02
N ASN A 8 -4.51 -1.20 -2.97
CA ASN A 8 -3.41 -0.90 -3.90
C ASN A 8 -3.98 -0.77 -5.32
N PRO A 9 -3.82 0.37 -6.02
CA PRO A 9 -2.81 1.41 -5.80
C PRO A 9 -3.30 2.70 -5.13
N THR A 10 -4.56 2.76 -4.72
CA THR A 10 -5.19 4.00 -4.21
C THR A 10 -4.69 4.40 -2.82
N GLY A 11 -4.36 3.44 -1.97
CA GLY A 11 -4.01 3.66 -0.57
C GLY A 11 -5.23 3.85 0.34
N VAL A 12 -6.44 3.76 -0.21
CA VAL A 12 -7.69 3.98 0.53
C VAL A 12 -7.89 2.87 1.57
N LEU A 13 -8.17 3.27 2.79
CA LEU A 13 -8.54 2.38 3.90
C LEU A 13 -10.06 2.31 3.99
N THR A 14 -10.61 1.10 3.97
CA THR A 14 -11.99 0.85 4.37
C THR A 14 -12.02 0.67 5.89
N PRO A 15 -12.87 1.42 6.61
CA PRO A 15 -12.99 1.31 8.06
C PRO A 15 -13.34 -0.12 8.49
N LYS A 16 -12.75 -0.56 9.60
CA LYS A 16 -12.93 -1.88 10.19
C LYS A 16 -14.41 -2.24 10.34
N ASP A 17 -15.22 -1.34 10.89
CA ASP A 17 -16.63 -1.60 11.17
C ASP A 17 -17.48 -1.79 9.89
N GLU A 18 -17.10 -1.16 8.79
CA GLU A 18 -17.74 -1.37 7.49
C GLU A 18 -17.36 -2.73 6.92
N LEU A 19 -16.07 -3.10 7.00
CA LEU A 19 -15.61 -4.42 6.57
C LEU A 19 -16.27 -5.53 7.38
N CYS A 20 -16.39 -5.38 8.70
CA CYS A 20 -17.07 -6.36 9.55
C CYS A 20 -18.53 -6.57 9.12
N ARG A 21 -19.25 -5.51 8.69
CA ARG A 21 -20.61 -5.63 8.15
C ARG A 21 -20.64 -6.44 6.86
N VAL A 22 -19.76 -6.13 5.91
CA VAL A 22 -19.66 -6.87 4.63
C VAL A 22 -19.29 -8.34 4.86
N ILE A 23 -18.37 -8.62 5.79
CA ILE A 23 -17.93 -9.99 6.12
C ILE A 23 -19.06 -10.78 6.76
N ALA A 24 -19.88 -10.16 7.61
CA ALA A 24 -21.06 -10.80 8.20
C ALA A 24 -22.07 -11.23 7.12
N TYR A 25 -22.41 -10.35 6.17
CA TYR A 25 -23.27 -10.71 5.04
C TYR A 25 -22.65 -11.81 4.17
N ALA A 26 -21.34 -11.74 3.92
CA ALA A 26 -20.63 -12.80 3.19
C ALA A 26 -20.69 -14.14 3.91
N GLN A 27 -20.67 -14.15 5.25
CA GLN A 27 -20.78 -15.36 6.05
C GLN A 27 -22.14 -16.03 5.89
N GLU A 28 -23.22 -15.25 5.94
CA GLU A 28 -24.59 -15.75 5.71
C GLU A 28 -24.73 -16.38 4.31
N ALA A 29 -24.02 -15.84 3.32
CA ALA A 29 -23.98 -16.36 1.96
C ALA A 29 -22.95 -17.49 1.75
N ASN A 30 -22.29 -17.99 2.80
CA ASN A 30 -21.21 -18.99 2.72
C ASN A 30 -20.04 -18.57 1.82
N ILE A 31 -19.74 -17.27 1.76
CA ILE A 31 -18.64 -16.71 0.98
C ILE A 31 -17.41 -16.52 1.87
N LEU A 32 -16.28 -17.07 1.44
CA LEU A 32 -14.98 -16.84 2.06
C LEU A 32 -14.51 -15.40 1.82
N ALA A 33 -14.16 -14.66 2.87
CA ALA A 33 -13.60 -13.32 2.79
C ALA A 33 -12.06 -13.39 2.95
N VAL A 34 -11.33 -12.91 1.96
CA VAL A 34 -9.86 -12.79 2.01
C VAL A 34 -9.49 -11.33 2.00
N ILE A 35 -8.92 -10.84 3.10
CA ILE A 35 -8.53 -9.45 3.26
C ILE A 35 -7.00 -9.35 3.27
N ASP A 36 -6.46 -8.65 2.28
CA ASP A 36 -5.03 -8.38 2.15
C ASP A 36 -4.65 -7.11 2.92
N GLU A 37 -4.03 -7.33 4.07
CA GLU A 37 -3.57 -6.31 5.00
C GLU A 37 -2.06 -6.04 4.86
N ALA A 38 -1.47 -6.20 3.66
CA ALA A 38 -0.04 -6.00 3.44
C ALA A 38 0.51 -4.60 3.81
N PHE A 39 -0.35 -3.58 3.94
CA PHE A 39 0.01 -2.22 4.35
C PHE A 39 -0.71 -1.75 5.62
N ILE A 40 -1.49 -2.60 6.29
CA ILE A 40 -2.31 -2.17 7.44
C ILE A 40 -1.47 -1.79 8.66
N ASP A 41 -0.20 -2.21 8.74
CA ASP A 41 0.68 -1.89 9.88
C ASP A 41 0.83 -0.38 10.11
N PHE A 42 0.58 0.45 9.09
CA PHE A 42 0.51 1.91 9.18
C PHE A 42 -0.75 2.43 9.90
N MET A 43 -1.83 1.65 9.90
CA MET A 43 -3.16 1.92 10.51
C MET A 43 -3.63 0.71 11.32
N GLU A 44 -2.78 0.24 12.25
CA GLU A 44 -2.96 -1.06 12.90
C GLU A 44 -4.26 -1.21 13.70
N ASP A 45 -4.84 -0.11 14.16
CA ASP A 45 -6.11 -0.09 14.90
C ASP A 45 -7.29 -0.52 14.01
N GLU A 46 -7.15 -0.41 12.69
CA GLU A 46 -8.14 -0.79 11.68
C GLU A 46 -7.97 -2.24 11.19
N SER A 47 -6.99 -2.98 11.72
CA SER A 47 -6.77 -4.38 11.35
C SER A 47 -7.88 -5.32 11.85
N LEU A 48 -8.24 -6.27 10.98
CA LEU A 48 -9.18 -7.35 11.23
C LEU A 48 -8.54 -8.57 11.91
N LYS A 49 -7.26 -8.53 12.28
CA LYS A 49 -6.56 -9.68 12.88
C LYS A 49 -7.27 -10.29 14.09
N LYS A 50 -7.98 -9.47 14.88
CA LYS A 50 -8.75 -9.93 16.05
C LYS A 50 -10.15 -10.44 15.66
N GLU A 51 -10.66 -10.04 14.50
CA GLU A 51 -12.00 -10.42 14.03
C GLU A 51 -12.04 -11.85 13.48
N ILE A 52 -10.89 -12.48 13.23
CA ILE A 52 -10.81 -13.89 12.81
C ILE A 52 -11.45 -14.85 13.83
N PHE A 53 -11.54 -14.46 15.11
CA PHE A 53 -12.20 -15.25 16.15
C PHE A 53 -13.72 -15.14 16.08
N ARG A 54 -14.23 -14.06 15.48
CA ARG A 54 -15.65 -13.80 15.29
C ARG A 54 -16.17 -14.33 13.96
N PHE A 55 -15.34 -14.31 12.92
CA PHE A 55 -15.70 -14.67 11.55
C PHE A 55 -14.91 -15.90 11.06
N PRO A 56 -15.44 -17.13 11.18
CA PRO A 56 -14.79 -18.33 10.65
C PRO A 56 -14.55 -18.31 9.13
N ASN A 57 -15.29 -17.49 8.37
CA ASN A 57 -15.10 -17.31 6.93
C ASN A 57 -14.04 -16.25 6.56
N LEU A 58 -13.33 -15.66 7.53
CA LEU A 58 -12.34 -14.62 7.31
C LEU A 58 -10.90 -15.17 7.27
N ILE A 59 -10.17 -14.77 6.23
CA ILE A 59 -8.73 -14.93 6.09
C ILE A 59 -8.10 -13.53 6.01
N VAL A 60 -7.13 -13.26 6.88
CA VAL A 60 -6.33 -12.02 6.86
C VAL A 60 -4.91 -12.35 6.41
N LEU A 61 -4.43 -11.67 5.37
CA LEU A 61 -3.06 -11.78 4.87
C LEU A 61 -2.22 -10.61 5.38
N ARG A 62 -1.00 -10.88 5.88
CA ARG A 62 -0.08 -9.85 6.38
C ARG A 62 1.28 -9.96 5.72
N SER A 63 1.92 -8.81 5.52
CA SER A 63 3.27 -8.73 4.99
C SER A 63 4.21 -8.06 5.99
N MET A 64 5.37 -8.65 6.22
CA MET A 64 6.43 -8.00 7.00
C MET A 64 7.42 -7.23 6.11
N THR A 65 7.21 -7.25 4.79
CA THR A 65 8.18 -6.71 3.84
C THR A 65 8.17 -5.20 3.75
N LYS A 66 6.98 -4.58 3.88
CA LYS A 66 6.76 -3.16 3.58
C LYS A 66 7.06 -2.29 4.78
N PHE A 67 6.40 -2.59 5.90
CA PHE A 67 6.52 -1.79 7.11
C PHE A 67 7.90 -1.91 7.77
N PHE A 68 8.46 -3.12 7.88
CA PHE A 68 9.76 -3.36 8.52
C PHE A 68 10.97 -3.25 7.58
N GLY A 69 10.77 -2.84 6.32
CA GLY A 69 11.88 -2.60 5.39
C GLY A 69 12.72 -3.83 5.01
N ILE A 70 12.17 -5.04 5.11
CA ILE A 70 12.87 -6.32 4.84
C ILE A 70 12.31 -7.09 3.63
N PRO A 71 12.10 -6.48 2.45
CA PRO A 71 11.46 -7.17 1.33
C PRO A 71 12.26 -8.36 0.80
N GLY A 72 13.59 -8.32 0.91
CA GLY A 72 14.49 -9.40 0.48
C GLY A 72 14.41 -10.67 1.34
N LEU A 73 13.89 -10.59 2.57
CA LEU A 73 13.73 -11.76 3.44
C LEU A 73 12.47 -12.58 3.15
N ARG A 74 11.59 -12.07 2.28
CA ARG A 74 10.40 -12.78 1.76
C ARG A 74 9.46 -13.32 2.84
N ILE A 75 9.07 -12.48 3.81
CA ILE A 75 8.23 -12.89 4.94
C ILE A 75 6.83 -12.28 4.88
N GLY A 76 5.84 -13.14 5.03
CA GLY A 76 4.44 -12.79 5.30
C GLY A 76 3.79 -13.91 6.12
N TYR A 77 2.58 -13.68 6.58
CA TYR A 77 1.82 -14.66 7.34
C TYR A 77 0.33 -14.53 7.07
N VAL A 78 -0.41 -15.59 7.39
CA VAL A 78 -1.86 -15.67 7.26
C VAL A 78 -2.48 -15.92 8.62
N MET A 79 -3.61 -15.29 8.89
CA MET A 79 -4.41 -15.47 10.09
C MET A 79 -5.83 -15.84 9.68
N ALA A 80 -6.34 -16.95 10.21
CA ALA A 80 -7.68 -17.46 9.94
C ALA A 80 -8.07 -18.45 11.05
N GLY A 81 -9.33 -18.89 11.06
CA GLY A 81 -9.78 -19.97 11.93
C GLY A 81 -8.99 -21.28 11.74
N ALA A 82 -8.87 -22.09 12.80
CA ALA A 82 -8.01 -23.27 12.82
C ALA A 82 -8.29 -24.28 11.69
N SER A 83 -9.57 -24.49 11.36
CA SER A 83 -9.99 -25.38 10.26
C SER A 83 -9.52 -24.89 8.89
N CYS A 84 -9.52 -23.56 8.67
CA CYS A 84 -8.99 -22.96 7.45
C CYS A 84 -7.46 -23.10 7.39
N ILE A 85 -6.77 -22.84 8.51
CA ILE A 85 -5.32 -22.99 8.60
C ILE A 85 -4.87 -24.43 8.35
N ALA A 86 -5.61 -25.43 8.82
CA ALA A 86 -5.32 -26.85 8.54
C ALA A 86 -5.31 -27.13 7.03
N LYS A 87 -6.37 -26.71 6.31
CA LYS A 87 -6.47 -26.85 4.84
C LYS A 87 -5.37 -26.12 4.09
N ILE A 88 -4.98 -24.93 4.56
CA ILE A 88 -3.85 -24.18 3.97
C ILE A 88 -2.55 -24.95 4.16
N LYS A 89 -2.32 -25.55 5.34
CA LYS A 89 -1.10 -26.31 5.63
C LYS A 89 -0.97 -27.58 4.80
N GLU A 90 -2.07 -28.26 4.48
CA GLU A 90 -2.07 -29.44 3.59
C GLU A 90 -1.47 -29.15 2.22
N ASN A 91 -1.64 -27.92 1.71
CA ASN A 91 -1.16 -27.49 0.41
C ASN A 91 0.13 -26.65 0.50
N LYS A 92 0.64 -26.40 1.70
CA LYS A 92 1.80 -25.55 1.92
C LYS A 92 3.07 -26.40 1.84
N PRO A 93 4.03 -26.09 0.94
CA PRO A 93 5.31 -26.77 0.92
C PRO A 93 6.05 -26.63 2.27
N PRO A 94 6.88 -27.63 2.63
CA PRO A 94 7.72 -27.53 3.82
C PRO A 94 8.83 -26.47 3.63
N TRP A 95 9.34 -25.92 4.74
CA TRP A 95 10.48 -25.00 4.79
C TRP A 95 10.44 -23.76 3.86
N THR A 96 9.26 -23.22 3.59
CA THR A 96 9.08 -22.03 2.72
C THR A 96 9.59 -20.71 3.32
N VAL A 97 10.04 -20.69 4.58
CA VAL A 97 10.51 -19.48 5.27
C VAL A 97 11.92 -19.72 5.79
N SER A 98 12.86 -18.89 5.36
CA SER A 98 14.28 -19.00 5.75
C SER A 98 14.50 -18.75 7.24
N SER A 99 15.56 -19.33 7.81
CA SER A 99 15.95 -19.12 9.21
C SER A 99 16.25 -17.64 9.51
N LEU A 100 16.92 -16.94 8.60
CA LEU A 100 17.15 -15.50 8.69
C LEU A 100 15.84 -14.72 8.71
N GLY A 101 14.88 -15.13 7.86
CA GLY A 101 13.55 -14.54 7.84
C GLY A 101 12.85 -14.69 9.20
N GLN A 102 12.75 -15.92 9.71
CA GLN A 102 12.13 -16.20 11.00
C GLN A 102 12.74 -15.36 12.14
N ARG A 103 14.08 -15.25 12.20
CA ARG A 103 14.78 -14.45 13.22
C ARG A 103 14.50 -12.95 13.09
N ALA A 104 14.52 -12.42 11.87
CA ALA A 104 14.21 -11.02 11.61
C ALA A 104 12.76 -10.69 11.98
N ALA A 105 11.81 -11.55 11.60
CA ALA A 105 10.40 -11.40 11.92
C ALA A 105 10.15 -11.39 13.43
N ALA A 106 10.72 -12.36 14.17
CA ALA A 106 10.58 -12.44 15.61
C ALA A 106 11.07 -11.16 16.29
N LYS A 107 12.21 -10.60 15.87
CA LYS A 107 12.73 -9.35 16.46
C LYS A 107 11.91 -8.13 16.06
N ALA A 108 11.52 -8.01 14.80
CA ALA A 108 10.80 -6.85 14.26
C ALA A 108 9.42 -6.67 14.90
N LEU A 109 8.69 -7.75 15.17
CA LEU A 109 7.34 -7.69 15.78
C LEU A 109 7.33 -7.09 17.19
N PHE A 110 8.44 -7.19 17.92
CA PHE A 110 8.55 -6.67 19.29
C PHE A 110 9.30 -5.33 19.38
N ASP A 111 9.69 -4.74 18.25
CA ASP A 111 10.35 -3.44 18.21
C ASP A 111 9.32 -2.29 18.25
N GLY A 112 8.81 -2.02 19.45
CA GLY A 112 7.77 -1.00 19.68
C GLY A 112 8.20 0.42 19.27
N ASP A 113 9.47 0.76 19.49
CA ASP A 113 10.02 2.07 19.12
C ASP A 113 10.09 2.22 17.60
N TYR A 114 10.57 1.20 16.88
CA TYR A 114 10.55 1.20 15.42
C TYR A 114 9.13 1.37 14.88
N ILE A 115 8.15 0.64 15.42
CA ILE A 115 6.76 0.72 14.98
C ILE A 115 6.20 2.13 15.20
N LYS A 116 6.36 2.68 16.40
CA LYS A 116 5.86 4.02 16.75
C LYS A 116 6.51 5.10 15.88
N ASN A 117 7.83 5.07 15.75
CA ASN A 117 8.58 6.06 14.99
C ASN A 117 8.27 5.97 13.49
N THR A 118 8.14 4.75 12.94
CA THR A 118 7.80 4.54 11.52
C THR A 118 6.42 5.06 11.19
N ARG A 119 5.40 4.79 12.03
CA ARG A 119 4.04 5.34 11.84
C ARG A 119 4.05 6.86 11.84
N LYS A 120 4.66 7.46 12.87
CA LYS A 120 4.76 8.93 12.98
C LYS A 120 5.45 9.52 11.74
N TYR A 121 6.60 8.97 11.36
CA TYR A 121 7.38 9.45 10.24
C TYR A 121 6.61 9.36 8.92
N VAL A 122 6.05 8.18 8.61
CA VAL A 122 5.34 7.96 7.35
C VAL A 122 4.08 8.82 7.27
N THR A 123 3.33 9.02 8.36
CA THR A 123 2.17 9.92 8.37
C THR A 123 2.59 11.35 8.04
N THR A 124 3.60 11.89 8.72
CA THR A 124 4.09 13.26 8.47
C THR A 124 4.63 13.43 7.04
N GLU A 125 5.45 12.50 6.57
CA GLU A 125 6.02 12.59 5.21
C GLU A 125 4.99 12.36 4.10
N ARG A 126 3.97 11.54 4.36
CA ARG A 126 2.87 11.33 3.42
C ARG A 126 2.05 12.59 3.24
N GLU A 127 1.69 13.28 4.32
CA GLU A 127 0.97 14.55 4.25
C GLU A 127 1.79 15.63 3.53
N PHE A 128 3.08 15.74 3.87
CA PHE A 128 4.00 16.64 3.19
C PHE A 128 4.06 16.37 1.67
N LEU A 129 4.34 15.13 1.27
CA LEU A 129 4.46 14.77 -0.14
C LEU A 129 3.12 14.93 -0.88
N ARG A 130 2.00 14.57 -0.24
CA ARG A 130 0.66 14.72 -0.81
C ARG A 130 0.38 16.18 -1.13
N ASN A 131 0.49 17.06 -0.13
CA ASN A 131 0.20 18.48 -0.29
C ASN A 131 1.10 19.13 -1.36
N ALA A 132 2.41 18.86 -1.31
CA ALA A 132 3.36 19.45 -2.25
C ALA A 132 3.15 18.99 -3.71
N LEU A 133 2.69 17.75 -3.92
CA LEU A 133 2.32 17.27 -5.25
C LEU A 133 0.97 17.83 -5.72
N ASP A 134 0.02 18.03 -4.81
CA ASP A 134 -1.31 18.58 -5.11
C ASP A 134 -1.24 20.06 -5.54
N GLU A 135 -0.25 20.80 -5.03
CA GLU A 135 0.03 22.19 -5.44
C GLU A 135 0.53 22.31 -6.90
N ILE A 136 1.02 21.22 -7.50
CA ILE A 136 1.52 21.24 -8.87
C ILE A 136 0.33 21.24 -9.84
N LEU A 137 0.15 22.35 -10.56
CA LEU A 137 -0.92 22.49 -11.55
C LEU A 137 -0.96 21.33 -12.53
N GLY A 138 -2.13 20.69 -12.62
CA GLY A 138 -2.34 19.53 -13.49
C GLY A 138 -2.15 18.18 -12.81
N LEU A 139 -1.76 18.16 -11.54
CA LEU A 139 -1.83 16.97 -10.69
C LEU A 139 -3.03 17.03 -9.75
N LYS A 140 -3.48 15.85 -9.33
CA LYS A 140 -4.40 15.66 -8.20
C LYS A 140 -3.94 14.45 -7.41
N THR A 141 -3.80 14.60 -6.10
CA THR A 141 -3.45 13.52 -5.19
C THR A 141 -4.68 12.95 -4.49
N TYR A 142 -4.54 11.73 -3.95
CA TYR A 142 -5.58 11.06 -3.19
C TYR A 142 -5.08 10.75 -1.78
N GLU A 143 -6.01 10.79 -0.82
CA GLU A 143 -5.74 10.34 0.54
C GLU A 143 -5.29 8.88 0.56
N SER A 144 -4.35 8.58 1.45
CA SER A 144 -3.77 7.25 1.57
C SER A 144 -3.46 6.93 3.03
N ALA A 145 -3.72 5.69 3.41
CA ALA A 145 -3.37 5.11 4.69
C ALA A 145 -2.04 4.32 4.64
N ALA A 146 -1.45 4.13 3.47
CA ALA A 146 -0.20 3.38 3.27
C ALA A 146 1.02 4.31 3.06
N ASN A 147 2.20 3.76 2.76
CA ASN A 147 3.42 4.52 2.47
C ASN A 147 3.57 4.88 0.97
N PHE A 148 2.47 5.19 0.29
CA PHE A 148 2.46 5.63 -1.09
C PHE A 148 1.21 6.48 -1.37
N ILE A 149 1.23 7.24 -2.45
CA ILE A 149 0.17 8.16 -2.86
C ILE A 149 -0.16 7.88 -4.32
N LEU A 150 -1.46 7.79 -4.62
CA LEU A 150 -1.94 7.79 -6.00
C LEU A 150 -2.03 9.23 -6.50
N VAL A 151 -1.53 9.48 -7.69
CA VAL A 151 -1.48 10.80 -8.32
C VAL A 151 -2.12 10.70 -9.70
N HIS A 152 -3.14 11.51 -9.94
CA HIS A 152 -3.80 11.66 -11.23
C HIS A 152 -3.21 12.84 -12.00
N ILE A 153 -2.98 12.63 -13.29
CA ILE A 153 -2.52 13.62 -14.26
C ILE A 153 -3.73 14.12 -15.03
N ALA A 154 -4.05 15.41 -14.92
CA ALA A 154 -5.22 16.00 -15.55
C ALA A 154 -5.19 15.84 -17.09
N ASN A 155 -6.35 15.62 -17.70
CA ASN A 155 -6.48 15.38 -19.15
C ASN A 155 -5.89 16.49 -20.02
N ARG A 156 -5.89 17.74 -19.53
CA ARG A 156 -5.29 18.90 -20.22
C ARG A 156 -3.77 18.82 -20.35
N ILE A 157 -3.11 17.98 -19.56
CA ILE A 157 -1.68 17.74 -19.65
C ILE A 157 -1.43 16.80 -20.84
N GLY A 158 -0.63 17.23 -21.80
CA GLY A 158 -0.30 16.47 -23.02
C GLY A 158 0.56 15.22 -22.79
N LEU A 159 0.90 14.89 -21.54
CA LEU A 159 1.69 13.71 -21.16
C LEU A 159 0.85 12.69 -20.40
N ASN A 160 1.02 11.42 -20.71
CA ASN A 160 0.44 10.31 -19.95
C ASN A 160 1.41 9.79 -18.85
N SER A 161 0.93 8.87 -18.01
CA SER A 161 1.68 8.31 -16.87
C SER A 161 2.95 7.58 -17.30
N THR A 162 2.92 6.85 -18.42
CA THR A 162 4.07 6.15 -18.99
C THR A 162 5.17 7.14 -19.39
N GLU A 163 4.81 8.22 -20.08
CA GLU A 163 5.78 9.23 -20.54
C GLU A 163 6.42 9.97 -19.37
N ILE A 164 5.64 10.31 -18.34
CA ILE A 164 6.18 10.95 -17.12
C ILE A 164 7.11 9.97 -16.38
N ARG A 165 6.70 8.70 -16.22
CA ARG A 165 7.57 7.66 -15.64
C ARG A 165 8.89 7.56 -16.39
N ASP A 166 8.87 7.53 -17.72
CA ASP A 166 10.08 7.35 -18.53
C ASP A 166 11.01 8.56 -18.48
N ARG A 167 10.46 9.77 -18.37
CA ARG A 167 11.25 10.99 -18.14
C ARG A 167 11.92 10.96 -16.78
N LEU A 168 11.18 10.63 -15.72
CA LEU A 168 11.74 10.47 -14.37
C LEU A 168 12.82 9.37 -14.32
N ALA A 169 12.59 8.26 -15.03
CA ALA A 169 13.54 7.13 -15.05
C ALA A 169 14.88 7.52 -15.68
N LYS A 170 14.89 8.38 -16.71
CA LYS A 170 16.13 8.95 -17.29
C LYS A 170 16.93 9.79 -16.30
N GLU A 171 16.28 10.27 -15.24
CA GLU A 171 16.90 11.01 -14.14
C GLU A 171 17.18 10.12 -12.91
N GLY A 172 17.07 8.80 -13.06
CA GLY A 172 17.32 7.84 -11.99
C GLY A 172 16.17 7.71 -10.98
N ILE A 173 14.98 8.23 -11.29
CA ILE A 173 13.81 8.21 -10.41
C ILE A 173 12.74 7.27 -10.98
N LEU A 174 12.52 6.14 -10.32
CA LEU A 174 11.49 5.18 -10.74
C LEU A 174 10.20 5.36 -9.92
N VAL A 175 9.09 5.61 -10.63
CA VAL A 175 7.73 5.64 -10.09
C VAL A 175 6.90 4.49 -10.66
N ARG A 176 5.79 4.14 -10.00
CA ARG A 176 4.89 3.10 -10.52
C ARG A 176 3.86 3.72 -11.45
N ASP A 177 4.00 3.43 -12.74
CA ASP A 177 2.93 3.67 -13.72
C ASP A 177 1.75 2.73 -13.47
N CYS A 178 0.55 3.29 -13.32
CA CYS A 178 -0.67 2.56 -13.04
C CYS A 178 -1.50 2.21 -14.28
N SER A 179 -0.99 2.43 -15.49
CA SER A 179 -1.64 2.06 -16.77
C SER A 179 -2.11 0.60 -16.86
N THR A 180 -1.39 -0.29 -16.18
CA THR A 180 -1.69 -1.73 -16.10
C THR A 180 -2.78 -2.10 -15.08
N PHE A 181 -3.26 -1.16 -14.27
CA PHE A 181 -4.36 -1.41 -13.32
C PHE A 181 -5.70 -1.19 -14.02
N HIS A 182 -6.56 -2.21 -13.95
CA HIS A 182 -7.91 -2.14 -14.48
C HIS A 182 -8.68 -0.94 -13.87
N GLY A 183 -9.36 -0.17 -14.72
CA GLY A 183 -10.17 0.99 -14.32
C GLY A 183 -9.42 2.32 -14.15
N LEU A 184 -8.08 2.34 -14.17
CA LEU A 184 -7.32 3.60 -14.00
C LEU A 184 -6.89 4.26 -15.32
N GLY A 185 -6.71 3.49 -16.39
CA GLY A 185 -6.18 4.04 -17.65
C GLY A 185 -4.77 4.62 -17.49
N ASN A 186 -4.33 5.49 -18.41
CA ASN A 186 -2.94 5.95 -18.51
C ASN A 186 -2.67 7.33 -17.87
N ARG A 187 -3.47 7.71 -16.87
CA ARG A 187 -3.38 9.03 -16.22
C ARG A 187 -3.02 8.96 -14.74
N TYR A 188 -2.56 7.80 -14.26
CA TYR A 188 -2.26 7.61 -12.84
C TYR A 188 -0.84 7.11 -12.62
N LEU A 189 -0.18 7.73 -11.65
CA LEU A 189 1.10 7.29 -11.08
C LEU A 189 0.89 6.96 -9.61
N ARG A 190 1.61 5.98 -9.10
CA ARG A 190 1.73 5.72 -7.66
C ARG A 190 3.16 6.05 -7.22
N ILE A 191 3.29 7.01 -6.33
CA ILE A 191 4.56 7.51 -5.80
C ILE A 191 4.73 7.01 -4.36
N ALA A 192 5.87 6.41 -4.05
CA ALA A 192 6.17 5.96 -2.69
C ALA A 192 6.53 7.15 -1.79
N VAL A 193 6.09 7.11 -0.54
CA VAL A 193 6.54 8.04 0.51
C VAL A 193 7.89 7.52 1.01
N LYS A 194 8.95 8.31 0.80
CA LYS A 194 10.33 7.96 1.18
C LYS A 194 10.87 8.98 2.18
N ARG A 195 12.20 9.09 2.27
CA ARG A 195 12.83 10.13 3.09
C ARG A 195 12.55 11.52 2.53
N ARG A 196 12.52 12.53 3.39
CA ARG A 196 12.22 13.93 3.03
C ARG A 196 13.02 14.41 1.83
N GLU A 197 14.32 14.13 1.80
CA GLU A 197 15.20 14.59 0.72
C GLU A 197 14.82 13.94 -0.62
N GLN A 198 14.43 12.66 -0.59
CA GLN A 198 13.98 11.93 -1.77
C GLN A 198 12.59 12.39 -2.23
N ASN A 199 11.71 12.74 -1.28
CA ASN A 199 10.39 13.30 -1.55
C ASN A 199 10.53 14.68 -2.23
N ILE A 200 11.45 15.52 -1.77
CA ILE A 200 11.73 16.82 -2.40
C ILE A 200 12.22 16.64 -3.84
N ILE A 201 13.14 15.69 -4.09
CA ILE A 201 13.65 15.43 -5.44
C ILE A 201 12.52 15.08 -6.42
N ILE A 202 11.59 14.18 -6.05
CA ILE A 202 10.48 13.84 -6.95
C ILE A 202 9.52 15.03 -7.17
N ILE A 203 9.27 15.85 -6.14
CA ILE A 203 8.43 17.06 -6.27
C ILE A 203 9.02 18.02 -7.29
N GLU A 204 10.32 18.34 -7.16
CA GLU A 204 10.98 19.28 -8.07
C GLU A 204 11.05 18.75 -9.50
N LYS A 205 11.33 17.45 -9.70
CA LYS A 205 11.31 16.84 -11.03
C LYS A 205 9.93 16.79 -11.67
N MET A 206 8.88 16.58 -10.87
CA MET A 206 7.50 16.68 -11.37
C MET A 206 7.17 18.12 -11.81
N LYS A 207 7.58 19.14 -11.04
CA LYS A 207 7.41 20.56 -11.44
C LYS A 207 8.13 20.88 -12.73
N GLU A 208 9.40 20.48 -12.87
CA GLU A 208 10.21 20.70 -14.08
C GLU A 208 9.57 20.07 -15.32
N ILE A 209 9.10 18.82 -15.21
CA ILE A 209 8.45 18.11 -16.31
C ILE A 209 7.16 18.82 -16.73
N LEU A 210 6.32 19.22 -15.76
CA LEU A 210 4.99 19.75 -16.03
C LEU A 210 4.97 21.23 -16.41
N LYS A 211 5.99 22.03 -16.04
CA LYS A 211 6.09 23.46 -16.40
C LYS A 211 5.92 23.72 -17.89
N LYS A 212 6.36 22.79 -18.75
CA LYS A 212 6.26 22.89 -20.22
C LYS A 212 4.85 22.64 -20.77
N TYR A 213 3.93 22.12 -19.95
CA TYR A 213 2.62 21.61 -20.36
C TYR A 213 1.45 22.27 -19.63
N VAL A 214 1.74 23.19 -18.71
CA VAL A 214 0.74 24.05 -18.06
C VAL A 214 0.87 25.44 -18.68
N PRO A 215 -0.11 25.92 -19.47
CA PRO A 215 -0.05 27.28 -20.01
C PRO A 215 -0.12 28.31 -18.86
N GLY A 216 0.85 29.23 -18.78
CA GLY A 216 0.75 30.43 -17.92
C GLY A 216 1.63 30.50 -16.67
N THR A 217 2.87 30.02 -16.70
CA THR A 217 3.94 30.56 -15.83
C THR A 217 4.99 31.27 -16.66
#